data_AF-F6IBU6-F1
#
_entry.id   AF-F6IBU6-F1
#
_cell.length_a   1.000
_cell.length_b   1.000
_cell.length_c   1.000
_cell.angle_alpha   90.00
_cell.angle_beta   90.00
_cell.angle_gamma   90.00
#
_symmetry.space_group_name_H-M   'P 1'
#
loop_
_entity.id
_entity.type
_entity.pdbx_description
1 polymer ?
#
loop_
_entity_poly.entity_id
_entity_poly.type
_entity_poly.pdbx_seq_one_letter_code
_entity_poly.pdbx_strand_id
1 'polypeptide(L)'
;MRFMTENDLAGYLRPRESEWDLALGRYRDTCAEMRRVMDRAGAEGEDLPPGPVDAHEAAARALILTPGTHLLHVAQKVRALDNVLGLSANWPGVAEVLIHDLMQLIGATDSEQAFLPNSIMFMPTQTAA
;
A
#
# COMPACT_ATOMS: atom_id res chain seq x y z
N MET A 1 11.22 -19.76 24.59
CA MET A 1 11.74 -19.14 23.36
C MET A 1 11.62 -20.18 22.26
N ARG A 2 10.75 -20.01 21.26
CA ARG A 2 10.53 -21.00 20.19
C ARG A 2 11.45 -20.64 19.02
N PHE A 3 12.35 -21.53 18.65
CA PHE A 3 13.23 -21.34 17.49
C PHE A 3 12.41 -21.61 16.21
N MET A 4 12.45 -20.67 15.25
CA MET A 4 11.89 -20.88 13.92
C MET A 4 12.64 -22.00 13.23
N THR A 5 11.90 -22.97 12.68
CA THR A 5 12.47 -24.09 11.93
C THR A 5 12.69 -23.71 10.47
N GLU A 6 13.53 -24.45 9.73
CA GLU A 6 13.73 -24.23 8.28
C GLU A 6 12.42 -24.27 7.48
N ASN A 7 11.44 -25.06 7.93
CA ASN A 7 10.10 -25.10 7.34
C ASN A 7 9.28 -23.82 7.62
N ASP A 8 9.44 -23.22 8.80
CA ASP A 8 8.82 -21.93 9.12
C ASP A 8 9.44 -20.82 8.27
N LEU A 9 10.77 -20.86 8.07
CA LEU A 9 11.49 -19.94 7.18
C LEU A 9 11.03 -20.09 5.73
N ALA A 10 10.95 -21.33 5.23
CA ALA A 10 10.50 -21.62 3.88
C ALA A 10 9.05 -21.17 3.63
N GLY A 11 8.15 -21.29 4.62
CA GLY A 11 6.80 -20.75 4.56
C GLY A 11 6.73 -19.22 4.54
N TYR A 12 7.67 -18.56 5.23
CA TYR A 12 7.82 -17.10 5.23
C TYR A 12 8.38 -16.55 3.91
N LEU A 13 9.23 -17.34 3.25
CA LEU A 13 9.91 -17.00 1.99
C LEU A 13 9.11 -17.40 0.75
N ARG A 14 7.96 -18.09 0.88
CA ARG A 14 7.08 -18.33 -0.27
C ARG A 14 6.58 -17.00 -0.81
N PRO A 15 6.57 -16.79 -2.14
CA PRO A 15 5.91 -15.64 -2.73
C PRO A 15 4.42 -15.71 -2.37
N ARG A 16 4.00 -14.93 -1.39
CA ARG A 16 2.60 -14.59 -1.21
C ARG A 16 2.31 -13.49 -2.23
N GLU A 17 1.12 -13.51 -2.83
CA GLU A 17 0.64 -12.34 -3.57
C GLU A 17 0.86 -11.12 -2.67
N SER A 18 1.72 -10.21 -3.11
CA SER A 18 1.96 -9.02 -2.33
C SER A 18 0.69 -8.18 -2.33
N GLU A 19 0.49 -7.36 -1.31
CA GLU A 19 -0.62 -6.40 -1.30
C GLU A 19 -0.58 -5.49 -2.55
N TRP A 20 0.60 -5.31 -3.12
CA TRP A 20 0.80 -4.58 -4.37
C TRP A 20 0.32 -5.35 -5.59
N ASP A 21 0.56 -6.67 -5.67
CA ASP A 21 0.03 -7.51 -6.76
C ASP A 21 -1.50 -7.51 -6.74
N LEU A 22 -2.10 -7.57 -5.55
CA LEU A 22 -3.55 -7.48 -5.36
C LEU A 22 -4.10 -6.11 -5.77
N ALA A 23 -3.43 -5.01 -5.39
CA ALA A 23 -3.82 -3.67 -5.78
C ALA A 23 -3.70 -3.46 -7.30
N LEU A 24 -2.64 -4.00 -7.92
CA LEU A 24 -2.41 -3.93 -9.35
C LEU A 24 -3.46 -4.74 -10.14
N GLY A 25 -3.81 -5.94 -9.66
CA GLY A 25 -4.88 -6.74 -10.24
C GLY A 25 -6.21 -5.98 -10.25
N ARG A 26 -6.61 -5.41 -9.10
CA ARG A 26 -7.84 -4.61 -8.99
C ARG A 26 -7.83 -3.39 -9.90
N TYR A 27 -6.70 -2.67 -9.98
CA TYR A 27 -6.58 -1.53 -10.87
C TYR A 27 -6.81 -1.95 -12.33
N ARG A 28 -6.19 -3.05 -12.78
CA ARG A 28 -6.40 -3.59 -14.13
C ARG A 28 -7.85 -3.98 -14.38
N ASP A 29 -8.52 -4.62 -13.42
CA ASP A 29 -9.93 -5.00 -13.52
C ASP A 29 -10.83 -3.76 -13.66
N THR A 30 -10.61 -2.72 -12.83
CA THR A 30 -11.37 -1.47 -12.91
C THR A 30 -11.11 -0.69 -14.20
N CYS A 31 -9.89 -0.72 -14.74
CA CYS A 31 -9.60 -0.14 -16.06
C CYS A 31 -10.33 -0.88 -17.20
N ALA A 32 -10.37 -2.20 -17.14
CA ALA A 32 -11.09 -3.00 -18.13
C ALA A 32 -12.60 -2.71 -18.09
N GLU A 33 -13.17 -2.59 -16.90
CA GLU A 33 -14.59 -2.25 -16.73
C GLU A 33 -14.90 -0.82 -17.17
N MET A 34 -14.09 0.16 -16.75
CA MET A 34 -14.23 1.55 -17.20
C MET A 34 -14.20 1.65 -18.74
N ARG A 35 -13.32 0.90 -19.41
CA ARG A 35 -13.26 0.87 -20.87
C ARG A 35 -14.54 0.31 -21.49
N ARG A 36 -15.07 -0.81 -20.96
CA ARG A 36 -16.34 -1.37 -21.44
C ARG A 36 -17.50 -0.39 -21.29
N VAL A 37 -17.56 0.32 -20.17
CA VAL A 37 -18.60 1.32 -19.90
C VAL A 37 -18.48 2.50 -20.85
N MET A 38 -17.26 2.99 -21.09
CA MET A 38 -17.01 4.07 -22.08
C MET A 38 -17.40 3.65 -23.50
N ASP A 39 -17.04 2.43 -23.91
CA ASP A 39 -17.36 1.92 -25.24
C ASP A 39 -18.87 1.79 -25.43
N ARG A 40 -19.60 1.33 -24.40
CA ARG A 40 -21.06 1.25 -24.41
C ARG A 40 -21.72 2.63 -24.48
N ALA A 41 -21.34 3.54 -23.59
CA ALA A 41 -21.86 4.90 -23.55
C ALA A 41 -21.64 5.62 -24.89
N GLY A 42 -20.45 5.44 -25.49
CA GLY A 42 -20.15 5.98 -26.81
C GLY A 42 -20.99 5.37 -27.94
N ALA A 43 -21.34 4.09 -27.87
CA ALA A 43 -22.18 3.42 -28.86
C ALA A 43 -23.67 3.79 -28.73
N GLU A 44 -24.14 3.98 -27.50
CA GLU A 44 -25.53 4.28 -27.17
C GLU A 44 -25.82 5.80 -27.19
N GLY A 45 -24.77 6.63 -27.19
CA GLY A 45 -24.88 8.09 -27.12
C GLY A 45 -25.36 8.58 -25.74
N GLU A 46 -25.17 7.75 -24.71
CA GLU A 46 -25.58 8.03 -23.34
C GLU A 46 -24.41 8.59 -22.51
N ASP A 47 -24.75 9.27 -21.41
CA ASP A 47 -23.76 9.70 -20.43
C ASP A 47 -23.18 8.50 -19.66
N LEU A 48 -21.96 8.68 -19.12
CA LEU A 48 -21.32 7.64 -18.32
C LEU A 48 -22.12 7.39 -17.03
N PRO A 49 -22.47 6.14 -16.70
CA PRO A 49 -23.13 5.82 -15.45
C PRO A 49 -22.20 6.16 -14.26
N PRO A 50 -22.76 6.60 -13.12
CA PRO A 50 -22.00 6.84 -11.89
C PRO A 50 -21.47 5.50 -11.32
N GLY A 51 -20.31 5.53 -10.67
CA GLY A 51 -19.72 4.36 -10.00
C GLY A 51 -18.42 3.81 -10.64
N PRO A 52 -18.37 3.46 -11.94
CA PRO A 52 -17.15 2.98 -12.57
C PRO A 52 -15.97 3.96 -12.49
N VAL A 53 -16.25 5.26 -12.56
CA VAL A 53 -15.25 6.33 -12.40
C VAL A 53 -14.68 6.33 -10.98
N ASP A 54 -15.55 6.28 -9.97
CA ASP A 54 -15.16 6.28 -8.56
C ASP A 54 -14.37 5.00 -8.21
N ALA A 55 -14.79 3.85 -8.76
CA ALA A 55 -14.10 2.58 -8.58
C ALA A 55 -12.69 2.61 -9.19
N HIS A 56 -12.53 3.20 -10.38
CA HIS A 56 -11.24 3.40 -11.02
C HIS A 56 -10.34 4.35 -10.20
N GLU A 57 -10.87 5.48 -9.73
CA GLU A 57 -10.11 6.41 -8.88
C GLU A 57 -9.64 5.72 -7.58
N ALA A 58 -10.54 4.99 -6.91
CA ALA A 58 -10.23 4.29 -5.68
C ALA A 58 -9.15 3.22 -5.89
N ALA A 59 -9.23 2.44 -6.97
CA ALA A 59 -8.22 1.44 -7.29
C ALA A 59 -6.87 2.06 -7.66
N ALA A 60 -6.86 3.17 -8.39
CA ALA A 60 -5.65 3.91 -8.71
C ALA A 60 -4.97 4.47 -7.45
N ARG A 61 -5.75 5.09 -6.54
CA ARG A 61 -5.25 5.57 -5.25
C ARG A 61 -4.68 4.44 -4.43
N ALA A 62 -5.37 3.30 -4.34
CA ALA A 62 -4.87 2.14 -3.61
C ALA A 62 -3.51 1.67 -4.16
N LEU A 63 -3.38 1.54 -5.48
CA LEU A 63 -2.14 1.13 -6.14
C LEU A 63 -0.96 2.06 -5.83
N ILE A 64 -1.20 3.37 -5.75
CA ILE A 64 -0.18 4.38 -5.42
C ILE A 64 0.17 4.35 -3.92
N LEU A 65 -0.82 4.17 -3.05
CA LEU A 65 -0.63 4.27 -1.59
C LEU A 65 -0.06 3.00 -0.96
N THR A 66 -0.32 1.81 -1.53
CA THR A 66 0.21 0.53 -1.03
C THR A 66 1.73 0.56 -0.79
N PRO A 67 2.60 0.93 -1.74
CA PRO A 67 4.04 1.02 -1.47
C PRO A 67 4.38 2.05 -0.39
N GLY A 68 3.64 3.16 -0.32
CA GLY A 68 3.83 4.18 0.71
C GLY A 68 3.59 3.66 2.13
N THR A 69 2.55 2.87 2.33
CA THR A 69 2.27 2.22 3.63
C THR A 69 3.38 1.26 4.05
N HIS A 70 3.99 0.54 3.11
CA HIS A 70 5.09 -0.37 3.40
C HIS A 70 6.34 0.38 3.87
N LEU A 71 6.69 1.48 3.19
CA LEU A 71 7.84 2.31 3.56
C LEU A 71 7.66 2.94 4.95
N LEU A 72 6.43 3.36 5.30
CA LEU A 72 6.10 3.84 6.64
C LEU A 72 6.28 2.75 7.71
N HIS A 73 5.83 1.52 7.45
CA HIS A 73 6.08 0.39 8.35
C HIS A 73 7.58 0.09 8.54
N VAL A 74 8.39 0.22 7.48
CA VAL A 74 9.85 0.06 7.59
C VAL A 74 10.44 1.15 8.48
N ALA A 75 10.04 2.41 8.30
CA ALA A 75 10.52 3.51 9.14
C ALA A 75 10.15 3.32 10.63
N GLN A 76 8.94 2.84 10.92
CA GLN A 76 8.53 2.51 12.29
C GLN A 76 9.39 1.38 12.89
N LYS A 77 9.75 0.37 12.10
CA LYS A 77 10.65 -0.70 12.55
C LYS A 77 12.06 -0.18 12.83
N VAL A 78 12.57 0.76 12.03
CA VAL A 78 13.86 1.42 12.28
C VAL A 78 13.83 2.16 13.62
N ARG A 79 12.76 2.94 13.91
CA ARG A 79 12.59 3.59 15.22
C ARG A 79 12.55 2.58 16.37
N ALA A 80 11.78 1.50 16.22
CA ALA A 80 11.70 0.46 17.25
C ALA A 80 13.05 -0.22 17.48
N LEU A 81 13.81 -0.49 16.42
CA LEU A 81 15.14 -1.08 16.49
C LEU A 81 16.12 -0.15 17.19
N ASP A 82 16.03 1.16 16.95
CA ASP A 82 16.84 2.15 17.66
C ASP A 82 16.57 2.16 19.15
N ASN A 83 15.28 2.17 19.53
CA ASN A 83 14.87 2.13 20.94
C ASN A 83 15.27 0.83 21.66
N VAL A 84 15.27 -0.32 20.97
CA VAL A 84 15.52 -1.64 21.58
C VAL A 84 17.00 -2.00 21.59
N LEU A 85 17.74 -1.70 20.52
CA LEU A 85 19.14 -2.10 20.35
C LEU A 85 20.14 -0.94 20.51
N GLY A 86 19.65 0.29 20.66
CA GLY A 86 20.52 1.47 20.70
C GLY A 86 21.31 1.62 19.40
N LEU A 87 20.64 1.59 18.25
CA LEU A 87 21.31 1.81 16.95
C LEU A 87 22.11 3.12 16.99
N SER A 88 21.50 4.20 17.47
CA SER A 88 22.09 5.52 17.62
C SER A 88 23.19 5.56 18.69
N ALA A 89 23.21 4.62 19.64
CA ALA A 89 24.28 4.49 20.62
C ALA A 89 25.56 3.89 20.02
N ASN A 90 25.42 3.01 19.03
CA ASN A 90 26.53 2.34 18.34
C ASN A 90 26.93 3.04 17.03
N TRP A 91 25.95 3.67 16.36
CA TRP A 91 26.08 4.39 15.10
C TRP A 91 25.23 5.66 15.13
N PRO A 92 25.79 6.78 15.63
CA PRO A 92 25.06 8.04 15.77
C PRO A 92 24.45 8.51 14.44
N GLY A 93 23.17 8.86 14.46
CA GLY A 93 22.45 9.44 13.32
C GLY A 93 21.97 8.45 12.25
N VAL A 94 22.35 7.17 12.32
CA VAL A 94 21.94 6.19 11.29
C VAL A 94 20.43 5.97 11.25
N ALA A 95 19.77 5.87 12.41
CA ALA A 95 18.32 5.70 12.46
C ALA A 95 17.59 6.90 11.83
N GLU A 96 18.07 8.12 12.12
CA GLU A 96 17.50 9.36 11.61
C GLU A 96 17.65 9.48 10.08
N VAL A 97 18.84 9.21 9.54
CA VAL A 97 19.10 9.20 8.09
C VAL A 97 18.21 8.18 7.38
N LEU A 98 18.11 6.96 7.91
CA LEU A 98 17.28 5.91 7.31
C LEU A 98 15.79 6.30 7.29
N ILE A 99 15.27 6.85 8.39
CA ILE A 99 13.88 7.29 8.47
C ILE A 99 13.63 8.45 7.52
N HIS A 100 14.53 9.43 7.49
CA HIS A 100 14.45 10.57 6.60
C HIS A 100 14.40 10.15 5.13
N ASP A 101 15.30 9.28 4.70
CA ASP A 101 15.36 8.80 3.30
C ASP A 101 14.10 8.01 2.93
N LEU A 102 13.59 7.17 3.85
CA LEU A 102 12.33 6.44 3.65
C LEU A 102 11.12 7.38 3.52
N MET A 103 11.09 8.49 4.26
CA MET A 103 10.03 9.50 4.17
C MET A 103 10.10 10.31 2.88
N GLN A 104 11.31 10.67 2.43
CA GLN A 104 11.50 11.34 1.14
C GLN A 104 11.01 10.49 -0.03
N LEU A 105 11.21 9.16 0.01
CA LEU A 105 10.73 8.24 -1.02
C LEU A 105 9.20 8.23 -1.17
N ILE A 106 8.45 8.57 -0.13
CA ILE A 106 6.98 8.67 -0.17
C ILE A 106 6.48 10.12 -0.31
N GLY A 107 7.39 11.07 -0.55
CA GLY A 107 7.06 12.49 -0.66
C GLY A 107 6.65 13.14 0.66
N ALA A 108 6.91 12.49 1.80
CA ALA A 108 6.69 13.06 3.12
C ALA A 108 7.93 13.84 3.55
N THR A 109 7.79 15.15 3.72
CA THR A 109 8.88 16.02 4.18
C THR A 109 9.04 16.02 5.70
N ASP A 110 8.05 15.53 6.44
CA ASP A 110 8.06 15.50 7.90
C ASP A 110 7.74 14.10 8.43
N SER A 111 8.75 13.45 9.03
CA SER A 111 8.63 12.10 9.58
C SER A 111 7.81 12.03 10.87
N GLU A 112 7.55 13.18 11.52
CA GLU A 112 6.76 13.27 12.75
C GLU A 112 5.26 13.34 12.45
N GLN A 113 4.87 13.76 11.24
CA GLN A 113 3.47 13.99 10.84
C GLN A 113 2.89 12.92 9.91
N ALA A 114 3.68 11.92 9.51
CA ALA A 114 3.20 10.81 8.70
C ALA A 114 2.26 9.92 9.52
N PHE A 115 0.99 10.31 9.60
CA PHE A 115 -0.07 9.43 10.06
C PHE A 115 -0.05 8.17 9.20
N LEU A 116 -0.14 7.00 9.84
CA LEU A 116 -0.48 5.77 9.13
C LEU A 116 -1.72 6.09 8.28
N PRO A 117 -1.66 5.95 6.94
CA PRO A 117 -2.88 5.92 6.17
C PRO A 117 -3.77 4.89 6.86
N ASN A 118 -5.03 5.24 7.17
CA ASN A 118 -5.99 4.25 7.61
C ASN A 118 -5.80 3.07 6.67
N SER A 119 -5.39 1.91 7.22
CA SER A 119 -5.27 0.67 6.45
C SER A 119 -6.52 0.64 5.59
N ILE A 120 -6.36 0.59 4.27
CA ILE A 120 -7.47 0.74 3.32
C ILE A 120 -8.51 -0.27 3.79
N MET A 121 -9.51 0.23 4.52
CA MET A 121 -10.49 -0.62 5.15
C MET A 121 -11.34 -0.98 3.97
N PHE A 122 -11.09 -2.18 3.43
CA PHE A 122 -11.85 -2.74 2.33
C PHE A 122 -13.31 -2.71 2.75
N MET A 123 -14.04 -1.67 2.34
CA MET A 123 -15.48 -1.68 2.44
C MET A 123 -15.94 -2.67 1.38
N PRO A 124 -16.56 -3.81 1.75
CA PRO A 124 -17.29 -4.58 0.76
C PRO A 124 -18.35 -3.63 0.20
N THR A 125 -18.30 -3.41 -1.11
CA THR A 125 -19.40 -2.79 -1.85
C THR A 125 -20.66 -3.56 -1.49
N GLN A 126 -21.54 -2.94 -0.69
CA GLN A 126 -22.85 -3.51 -0.42
C GLN A 126 -23.51 -3.72 -1.78
N THR A 127 -23.72 -4.98 -2.12
CA THR A 127 -24.55 -5.37 -3.24
C THR A 127 -25.96 -4.95 -2.85
N ALA A 128 -26.43 -3.84 -3.39
CA ALA A 128 -27.84 -3.47 -3.28
C ALA A 128 -28.64 -4.59 -3.93
N ALA A 129 -29.50 -5.22 -3.13
CA ALA A 129 -30.46 -6.25 -3.55
C ALA A 129 -31.67 -5.62 -4.24
#